data_AF-A0A8X8BBD1-F1
#
_entry.id   AF-A0A8X8BBD1-F1
#
_cell.length_a   1.000
_cell.length_b   1.000
_cell.length_c   1.000
_cell.angle_alpha   90.00
_cell.angle_beta   90.00
_cell.angle_gamma   90.00
#
_symmetry.space_group_name_H-M   'P 1'
#
loop_
_entity.id
_entity.type
_entity.pdbx_description
1 polymer ?
#
loop_
_entity_poly.entity_id
_entity_poly.type
_entity_poly.pdbx_seq_one_letter_code
_entity_poly.pdbx_strand_id
1 'polypeptide(L)'
;MADPSPQSPTLSTSSPPPPPPALQSPTSETLPPSPPCSVFPFLKSVNRPKLRVTSEFDSDSLLFFNKVSCKIFDNLAKLKLSFHNNAQREVSQPQVSFTSKYVSVLYDVEEKNTFVKSSVDVSPPSAQSAS
;
A
#
# COMPACT_ATOMS: atom_id res chain seq x y z
N MET A 1 14.90 62.57 -43.74
CA MET A 1 14.32 61.45 -42.97
C MET A 1 13.74 60.45 -43.96
N ALA A 2 14.31 59.25 -44.03
CA ALA A 2 13.63 57.98 -44.31
C ALA A 2 14.71 56.89 -44.32
N ASP A 3 14.80 56.20 -43.20
CA ASP A 3 15.64 55.03 -42.92
C ASP A 3 15.12 53.82 -43.74
N PRO A 4 15.97 53.05 -44.46
CA PRO A 4 15.51 51.84 -45.12
C PRO A 4 15.17 50.77 -44.08
N SER A 5 13.93 50.29 -44.11
CA SER A 5 13.41 49.25 -43.22
C SER A 5 14.27 47.97 -43.23
N PRO A 6 14.49 47.32 -42.08
CA PRO A 6 15.16 46.03 -42.04
C PRO A 6 14.23 44.93 -42.58
N GLN A 7 14.69 44.19 -43.60
CA GLN A 7 14.04 42.97 -44.07
C GLN A 7 14.18 41.89 -42.99
N SER A 8 13.05 41.45 -42.42
CA SER A 8 13.01 40.26 -41.56
C SER A 8 13.42 39.02 -42.36
N PRO A 9 14.19 38.09 -41.77
CA PRO A 9 14.47 36.81 -42.38
C PRO A 9 13.18 36.01 -42.53
N THR A 10 12.94 35.52 -43.75
CA THR A 10 11.87 34.58 -44.07
C THR A 10 12.04 33.32 -43.21
N LEU A 11 11.11 33.11 -42.28
CA LEU A 11 10.94 31.86 -41.55
C LEU A 11 10.67 30.76 -42.58
N SER A 12 11.71 30.00 -42.89
CA SER A 12 11.63 28.76 -43.64
C SER A 12 10.72 27.83 -42.85
N THR A 13 9.49 27.67 -43.33
CA THR A 13 8.50 26.78 -42.75
C THR A 13 8.97 25.35 -43.03
N SER A 14 9.71 24.75 -42.09
CA SER A 14 10.04 23.33 -42.18
C SER A 14 8.75 22.55 -41.95
N SER A 15 8.30 21.82 -42.96
CA SER A 15 7.21 20.86 -42.80
C SER A 15 7.55 19.86 -41.68
N PRO A 16 6.60 19.45 -40.84
CA PRO A 16 6.84 18.43 -39.84
C PRO A 16 7.29 17.12 -40.52
N PRO A 17 8.18 16.35 -39.88
CA PRO A 17 8.59 15.05 -40.41
C PRO A 17 7.37 14.13 -40.54
N PRO A 18 7.39 13.16 -41.48
CA PRO A 18 6.33 12.17 -41.60
C PRO A 18 6.20 11.38 -40.28
N PRO A 19 4.98 10.91 -39.95
CA PRO A 19 4.78 10.08 -38.77
C PRO A 19 5.64 8.82 -38.89
N PRO A 20 6.24 8.34 -37.79
CA PRO A 20 6.95 7.07 -37.78
C PRO A 20 5.99 5.95 -38.23
N PRO A 21 6.50 4.88 -38.89
CA PRO A 21 5.69 3.71 -39.16
C PRO A 21 5.08 3.25 -37.85
N ALA A 22 3.76 3.03 -37.84
CA ALA A 22 3.07 2.49 -36.69
C ALA A 22 3.81 1.21 -36.27
N LEU A 23 4.55 1.28 -35.17
CA LEU A 23 5.03 0.10 -34.46
C LEU A 23 3.76 -0.67 -34.13
N GLN A 24 3.55 -1.75 -34.88
CA GLN A 24 2.50 -2.70 -34.61
C GLN A 24 2.62 -3.04 -33.13
N SER A 25 1.60 -2.66 -32.38
CA SER A 25 1.44 -3.06 -30.99
C SER A 25 1.69 -4.57 -30.97
N PRO A 26 2.53 -5.10 -30.07
CA PRO A 26 2.56 -6.54 -29.90
C PRO A 26 1.12 -6.95 -29.65
N THR A 27 0.61 -7.81 -30.54
CA THR A 27 -0.70 -8.39 -30.46
C THR A 27 -0.85 -8.87 -29.02
N SER A 28 -1.83 -8.35 -28.29
CA SER A 28 -2.18 -8.83 -26.96
C SER A 28 -2.55 -10.30 -27.10
N GLU A 29 -1.55 -11.19 -26.99
CA GLU A 29 -1.77 -12.60 -26.79
C GLU A 29 -2.60 -12.69 -25.51
N THR A 30 -3.87 -13.03 -25.69
CA THR A 30 -4.79 -13.30 -24.60
C THR A 30 -4.27 -14.58 -23.96
N LEU A 31 -3.41 -14.42 -22.95
CA LEU A 31 -3.01 -15.51 -22.08
C LEU A 31 -4.29 -16.18 -21.58
N PRO A 32 -4.41 -17.52 -21.66
CA PRO A 32 -5.56 -18.21 -21.09
C PRO A 32 -5.66 -17.83 -19.61
N PRO A 33 -6.89 -17.64 -19.06
CA PRO A 33 -7.05 -17.33 -17.65
C PRO A 33 -6.35 -18.42 -16.85
N SER A 34 -5.34 -18.02 -16.07
CA SER A 34 -4.62 -18.92 -15.18
C SER A 34 -5.66 -19.61 -14.28
N PRO A 35 -5.62 -20.96 -14.16
CA PRO A 35 -6.55 -21.66 -13.30
C PRO A 35 -6.41 -21.10 -11.88
N PRO A 36 -7.51 -20.82 -11.16
CA PRO A 36 -7.41 -20.38 -9.79
C PRO A 36 -6.65 -21.45 -9.02
N CYS A 37 -5.47 -21.10 -8.51
CA CYS A 37 -4.67 -21.96 -7.66
C CYS A 37 -5.46 -22.16 -6.35
N SER A 38 -6.37 -23.15 -6.37
CA SER A 38 -7.23 -23.49 -5.24
C SER A 38 -6.46 -24.38 -4.29
N VAL A 39 -5.46 -23.78 -3.65
CA VAL A 39 -4.85 -24.38 -2.47
C VAL A 39 -5.91 -24.26 -1.37
N PHE A 40 -6.44 -25.41 -0.92
CA PHE A 40 -7.42 -25.60 0.18
C PHE A 40 -8.93 -25.45 -0.16
N PRO A 41 -9.62 -26.56 -0.54
CA PRO A 41 -11.08 -26.58 -0.76
C PRO A 41 -11.93 -26.36 0.50
N PHE A 42 -11.32 -26.37 1.70
CA PHE A 42 -12.01 -26.21 2.99
C PHE A 42 -12.34 -24.76 3.36
N LEU A 43 -11.82 -23.76 2.64
CA LEU A 43 -12.03 -22.35 2.94
C LEU A 43 -13.21 -21.71 2.21
N LYS A 44 -14.04 -22.50 1.49
CA LYS A 44 -15.17 -21.97 0.72
C LYS A 44 -16.27 -21.31 1.58
N SER A 45 -16.29 -21.59 2.89
CA SER A 45 -17.24 -20.99 3.85
C SER A 45 -16.58 -20.03 4.86
N VAL A 46 -15.27 -19.80 4.78
CA VAL A 46 -14.59 -18.90 5.73
C VAL A 46 -14.63 -17.49 5.15
N ASN A 47 -15.35 -16.60 5.82
CA ASN A 47 -15.32 -15.16 5.56
C ASN A 47 -13.85 -14.70 5.54
N ARG A 48 -13.29 -14.47 4.34
CA ARG A 48 -11.87 -14.19 4.19
C ARG A 48 -11.57 -12.86 4.88
N PRO A 49 -10.66 -12.83 5.86
CA PRO A 49 -10.41 -11.60 6.59
C PRO A 49 -9.83 -10.55 5.63
N LYS A 50 -10.25 -9.30 5.78
CA LYS A 50 -9.85 -8.20 4.88
C LYS A 50 -8.36 -7.92 5.06
N LEU A 51 -7.55 -8.45 4.16
CA LEU A 51 -6.11 -8.24 4.08
C LEU A 51 -5.80 -6.99 3.27
N ARG A 52 -4.93 -6.13 3.80
CA ARG A 52 -4.41 -4.94 3.14
C ARG A 52 -2.89 -4.95 3.21
N VAL A 53 -2.26 -4.81 2.05
CA VAL A 53 -0.80 -4.71 1.90
C VAL A 53 -0.48 -3.33 1.33
N THR A 54 0.51 -2.66 1.91
CA THR A 54 1.02 -1.36 1.45
C THR A 54 2.54 -1.40 1.45
N SER A 55 3.14 -0.86 0.40
CA SER A 55 4.59 -0.67 0.27
C SER A 55 4.83 0.77 -0.17
N GLU A 56 5.71 1.47 0.54
CA GLU A 56 6.03 2.89 0.32
C GLU A 56 7.54 3.00 0.16
N PHE A 57 8.04 3.72 -0.85
CA PHE A 57 9.47 3.94 -1.06
C PHE A 57 9.84 5.34 -0.57
N ASP A 58 10.91 5.44 0.22
CA ASP A 58 11.48 6.71 0.67
C ASP A 58 12.79 6.98 -0.10
N SER A 59 12.84 8.08 -0.84
CA SER A 59 13.99 8.46 -1.66
C SER A 59 15.18 8.96 -0.83
N ASP A 60 14.94 9.47 0.38
CA ASP A 60 16.01 10.02 1.21
C ASP A 60 16.80 8.91 1.91
N SER A 61 16.09 7.87 2.39
CA SER A 61 16.70 6.69 3.02
C SER A 61 16.97 5.53 2.06
N LEU A 62 16.41 5.57 0.83
CA LEU A 62 16.44 4.48 -0.15
C LEU A 62 15.84 3.16 0.38
N LEU A 63 14.92 3.25 1.34
CA LEU A 63 14.24 2.11 1.94
C LEU A 63 12.81 1.99 1.45
N PHE A 64 12.34 0.73 1.38
CA PHE A 64 10.93 0.41 1.23
C PHE A 64 10.33 0.11 2.59
N PHE A 65 9.31 0.89 2.97
CA PHE A 65 8.45 0.63 4.11
C PHE A 65 7.31 -0.30 3.72
N ASN A 66 7.29 -1.52 4.26
CA ASN A 66 6.26 -2.50 3.98
C ASN A 66 5.34 -2.69 5.18
N LYS A 67 4.04 -2.81 4.92
CA LYS A 67 3.02 -3.01 5.95
C LYS A 67 1.93 -3.94 5.44
N VAL A 68 1.75 -5.04 6.15
CA VAL A 68 0.67 -6.02 5.95
C VAL A 68 -0.28 -5.89 7.12
N SER A 69 -1.57 -5.72 6.87
CA SER A 69 -2.57 -5.61 7.93
C SER A 69 -3.82 -6.40 7.61
N CYS A 70 -4.41 -7.02 8.61
CA CYS A 70 -5.57 -7.87 8.46
C CYS A 70 -6.56 -7.60 9.59
N LYS A 71 -7.82 -7.37 9.25
CA LYS A 71 -8.90 -7.28 10.25
C LYS A 71 -9.48 -8.68 10.47
N ILE A 72 -9.58 -9.08 11.73
CA ILE A 72 -10.05 -10.40 12.16
C ILE A 72 -11.32 -10.25 13.01
N PHE A 73 -12.12 -11.32 13.09
CA PHE A 73 -13.37 -11.38 13.86
C PHE A 73 -14.32 -10.20 13.57
N ASP A 74 -14.73 -10.03 12.31
CA ASP A 74 -15.64 -8.95 11.89
C ASP A 74 -15.22 -7.55 12.32
N ASN A 75 -13.90 -7.29 12.24
CA ASN A 75 -13.25 -6.01 12.62
C ASN A 75 -13.12 -5.78 14.14
N LEU A 76 -13.33 -6.81 14.98
CA LEU A 76 -13.10 -6.70 16.42
C LEU A 76 -11.61 -6.51 16.77
N ALA A 77 -10.73 -7.03 15.93
CA ALA A 77 -9.30 -6.83 16.09
C ALA A 77 -8.57 -6.68 14.74
N LYS A 78 -7.33 -6.20 14.83
CA LYS A 78 -6.43 -5.97 13.71
C LYS A 78 -5.05 -6.53 14.03
N LEU A 79 -4.54 -7.36 13.12
CA LEU A 79 -3.14 -7.77 13.07
C LEU A 79 -2.39 -6.89 12.06
N LYS A 80 -1.19 -6.46 12.38
CA LYS A 80 -0.31 -5.69 11.48
C LYS A 80 1.12 -6.22 11.61
N LEU A 81 1.78 -6.42 10.48
CA LEU A 81 3.21 -6.65 10.36
C LEU A 81 3.78 -5.47 9.56
N SER A 82 4.88 -4.88 10.01
CA SER A 82 5.66 -3.90 9.24
C SER A 82 7.14 -4.22 9.29
N PHE A 83 7.86 -3.84 8.24
CA PHE A 83 9.30 -4.02 8.13
C PHE A 83 9.84 -3.11 7.04
N HIS A 84 11.13 -2.82 7.08
CA HIS A 84 11.83 -2.12 6.01
C HIS A 84 12.60 -3.12 5.13
N ASN A 85 12.77 -2.81 3.85
CA ASN A 85 13.77 -3.47 3.03
C ASN A 85 14.59 -2.48 2.21
N ASN A 86 15.89 -2.77 2.06
CA ASN A 86 16.77 -2.01 1.16
C ASN A 86 16.77 -2.60 -0.27
N ALA A 87 17.58 -2.00 -1.15
CA ALA A 87 17.75 -2.45 -2.54
C ALA A 87 18.33 -3.88 -2.65
N GLN A 88 19.07 -4.31 -1.63
CA GLN A 88 19.67 -5.64 -1.50
C GLN A 88 18.68 -6.67 -0.96
N ARG A 89 17.43 -6.27 -0.70
CA ARG A 89 16.37 -7.09 -0.08
C ARG A 89 16.66 -7.53 1.35
N GLU A 90 17.58 -6.85 2.03
CA GLU A 90 17.78 -7.06 3.46
C GLU A 90 16.61 -6.45 4.23
N VAL A 91 16.10 -7.20 5.20
CA VAL A 91 14.95 -6.80 6.00
C VAL A 91 15.43 -6.24 7.34
N SER A 92 14.90 -5.09 7.74
CA SER A 92 15.20 -4.46 9.03
C SER A 92 13.93 -3.98 9.73
N GLN A 93 14.04 -3.72 11.04
CA GLN A 93 12.97 -3.21 11.89
C GLN A 93 11.63 -3.95 11.74
N PRO A 94 11.60 -5.30 11.91
CA PRO A 94 10.36 -6.03 11.84
C PRO A 94 9.52 -5.75 13.10
N GLN A 95 8.28 -5.33 12.89
CA GLN A 95 7.34 -5.03 13.97
C GLN A 95 6.02 -5.76 13.76
N VAL A 96 5.52 -6.39 14.82
CA VAL A 96 4.23 -7.07 14.84
C VAL A 96 3.32 -6.36 15.84
N SER A 97 2.11 -6.01 15.43
CA SER A 97 1.13 -5.44 16.35
C SER A 97 -0.23 -6.11 16.25
N PHE A 98 -0.82 -6.34 17.42
CA PHE A 98 -2.21 -6.72 17.59
C PHE A 98 -2.97 -5.55 18.22
N THR A 99 -4.16 -5.25 17.73
CA THR A 99 -5.00 -4.18 18.29
C THR A 99 -6.44 -4.61 18.33
N SER A 100 -7.05 -4.55 19.50
CA SER A 100 -8.47 -4.77 19.75
C SER A 100 -9.04 -3.64 20.61
N LYS A 101 -10.34 -3.70 20.94
CA LYS A 101 -11.00 -2.72 21.81
C LYS A 101 -10.37 -2.62 23.21
N TYR A 102 -9.95 -3.75 23.78
CA TYR A 102 -9.53 -3.84 25.19
C TYR A 102 -8.03 -4.02 25.37
N VAL A 103 -7.33 -4.54 24.36
CA VAL A 103 -5.90 -4.78 24.42
C VAL A 103 -5.23 -4.47 23.10
N SER A 104 -4.06 -3.85 23.16
CA SER A 104 -3.14 -3.70 22.05
C SER A 104 -1.74 -4.08 22.47
N VAL A 105 -1.05 -4.78 21.58
CA VAL A 105 0.32 -5.23 21.74
C VAL A 105 1.10 -4.76 20.51
N LEU A 106 2.27 -4.17 20.71
CA LEU A 106 3.27 -3.90 19.69
C LEU A 106 4.56 -4.57 20.12
N TYR A 107 5.10 -5.42 19.28
CA TYR A 107 6.36 -6.13 19.49
C TYR A 107 7.37 -5.66 18.45
N ASP A 108 8.51 -5.15 18.90
CA ASP A 108 9.67 -4.90 18.05
C ASP A 108 10.59 -6.12 18.10
N VAL A 109 10.79 -6.76 16.94
CA VAL A 109 11.56 -8.00 16.85
C VAL A 109 13.05 -7.75 17.04
N GLU A 110 13.54 -6.61 16.58
CA GLU A 110 14.97 -6.27 16.61
C GLU A 110 15.38 -5.84 18.01
N GLU A 111 14.58 -5.01 18.67
CA GLU A 111 14.82 -4.55 20.04
C GLU A 111 14.40 -5.56 21.11
N LYS A 112 13.67 -6.62 20.72
CA LYS A 112 13.08 -7.63 21.63
C LYS A 112 12.24 -7.01 22.75
N ASN A 113 11.57 -5.90 22.46
CA ASN A 113 10.72 -5.19 23.41
C ASN A 113 9.24 -5.33 23.05
N THR A 114 8.38 -5.12 24.04
CA THR A 114 6.93 -5.21 23.86
C THR A 114 6.26 -4.03 24.55
N PHE A 115 5.42 -3.32 23.81
CA PHE A 115 4.51 -2.32 24.35
C PHE A 115 3.10 -2.91 24.43
N VAL A 116 2.57 -3.02 25.66
CA VAL A 116 1.23 -3.55 25.92
C VAL A 116 0.37 -2.45 26.52
N LYS A 117 -0.83 -2.27 25.98
CA LYS A 117 -1.84 -1.37 26.51
C LYS A 117 -3.14 -2.14 26.69
N SER A 118 -3.76 -2.03 27.86
CA SER A 118 -5.08 -2.58 28.15
C SER A 118 -6.02 -1.50 28.66
N SER A 119 -7.31 -1.63 28.37
CA SER A 119 -8.37 -0.77 28.87
C SER A 119 -9.52 -1.61 29.43
N VAL A 120 -10.07 -1.17 30.55
CA VAL A 120 -11.24 -1.76 31.20
C VAL A 120 -12.19 -0.62 31.53
N ASP A 121 -13.45 -0.77 31.14
CA ASP A 121 -14.53 0.17 31.50
C ASP A 121 -15.17 -0.31 32.79
N VAL A 122 -15.08 0.50 33.85
CA VAL A 122 -15.65 0.22 35.17
C VAL A 122 -16.76 1.23 35.44
N SER A 123 -17.82 1.16 34.64
CA SER A 123 -19.03 1.95 34.87
C SER A 123 -19.92 1.23 35.91
N PRO A 124 -20.25 1.86 37.05
CA PRO A 124 -21.22 1.28 37.98
C PRO A 124 -22.59 1.15 37.30
N PRO A 125 -23.37 0.10 37.59
CA PRO A 125 -24.76 0.05 37.14
C PRO A 125 -25.49 1.28 37.70
N SER A 126 -26.06 2.09 36.81
CA SER A 126 -26.89 3.22 37.22
C SER A 126 -28.05 2.68 38.06
N ALA A 127 -28.16 3.14 39.30
CA ALA A 127 -29.36 2.93 40.08
C ALA A 127 -30.51 3.56 39.29
N GLN A 128 -31.41 2.72 38.76
CA GLN A 128 -32.70 3.18 38.32
C GLN A 128 -33.37 3.79 39.55
N SER A 129 -33.41 5.12 39.62
CA SER A 129 -34.25 5.84 40.57
C SER A 129 -35.68 5.53 40.18
N ALA A 130 -36.24 4.48 40.78
CA ALA A 130 -37.67 4.29 40.83
C ALA A 130 -38.23 5.33 41.80
N SER A 131 -38.73 6.44 41.26
CA SER A 131 -40.01 7.07 41.59
C SER A 131 -40.08 8.50 41.07
#